data_AF-A0A519T960-F1
#
_entry.id   AF-A0A519T960-F1
#
_cell.length_a   1.000
_cell.length_b   1.000
_cell.length_c   1.000
_cell.angle_alpha   90.00
_cell.angle_beta   90.00
_cell.angle_gamma   90.00
#
_symmetry.space_group_name_H-M   'P 1'
#
loop_
_entity.id
_entity.type
_entity.pdbx_description
1 polymer ?
#
loop_
_entity_poly.entity_id
_entity_poly.type
_entity_poly.pdbx_seq_one_letter_code
_entity_poly.pdbx_strand_id
1 'polypeptide(L)'
;ANTIRLNYLTLPVNLAYTQRSDGQGLQAFAGPYASCLVGGHYQNDFNFYTLGATGTFTGQVAAGDHNPGTAGSNATYSKRWDVGVQAGLGYRYQQVLLQVGYSLGLRNLAATIPGYPAGTLVTATPIYNRGFQACLAYLFGHHA
;
A
#
# COMPACT_ATOMS: atom_id res chain seq x y z
N ALA A 1 -7.06 -2.42 19.44
CA ALA A 1 -7.27 -2.50 17.98
C ALA A 1 -5.96 -2.87 17.32
N ASN A 2 -5.96 -3.45 16.11
CA ASN A 2 -4.71 -3.71 15.37
C ASN A 2 -4.61 -2.71 14.21
N THR A 3 -3.56 -1.89 14.21
CA THR A 3 -3.27 -0.94 13.14
C THR A 3 -1.88 -1.25 12.57
N ILE A 4 -1.80 -1.42 11.25
CA ILE A 4 -0.53 -1.60 10.53
C ILE A 4 -0.40 -0.46 9.53
N ARG A 5 0.75 0.20 9.51
CA ARG A 5 1.10 1.25 8.54
C ARG A 5 2.35 0.86 7.79
N LEU A 6 2.25 0.82 6.47
CA LEU A 6 3.31 0.43 5.56
C LEU A 6 3.76 1.65 4.74
N ASN A 7 5.06 1.80 4.57
CA ASN A 7 5.68 2.86 3.79
C ASN A 7 6.24 2.26 2.50
N TYR A 8 5.77 2.76 1.37
CA TYR A 8 6.17 2.28 0.05
C TYR A 8 6.77 3.39 -0.79
N LEU A 9 7.77 3.03 -1.60
CA LEU A 9 8.15 3.79 -2.78
C LEU A 9 7.42 3.20 -3.99
N THR A 10 6.54 3.97 -4.62
CA THR A 10 5.67 3.51 -5.70
C THR A 10 6.05 4.13 -7.03
N LEU A 11 6.14 3.30 -8.06
CA LEU A 11 6.32 3.69 -9.46
C LEU A 11 5.08 3.26 -10.26
N PRO A 12 4.16 4.18 -10.58
CA PRO A 12 3.04 3.91 -11.46
C PRO A 12 3.40 4.23 -12.92
N VAL A 13 2.94 3.40 -13.86
CA VAL A 13 3.04 3.67 -15.31
C VAL A 13 1.63 3.72 -15.87
N ASN A 14 1.11 4.93 -16.12
CA ASN A 14 -0.27 5.12 -16.56
C ASN A 14 -0.34 5.53 -18.03
N LEU A 15 -1.24 4.90 -18.77
CA LEU A 15 -1.77 5.45 -20.01
C LEU A 15 -2.92 6.39 -19.65
N ALA A 16 -2.89 7.61 -20.19
CA ALA A 16 -3.95 8.59 -20.01
C ALA A 16 -4.60 8.93 -21.35
N TYR A 17 -5.93 8.94 -21.37
CA TYR A 17 -6.74 9.42 -22.49
C TYR A 17 -7.44 10.72 -22.07
N THR A 18 -7.41 11.72 -22.94
CA THR A 18 -8.10 13.00 -22.78
C THR A 18 -9.07 13.19 -23.93
N GLN A 19 -10.26 13.73 -23.65
CA GLN A 19 -11.27 13.96 -24.67
C GLN A 19 -10.83 15.00 -25.71
N ARG A 20 -10.09 16.03 -25.27
CA ARG A 20 -9.67 17.16 -26.11
C ARG A 20 -8.17 17.12 -26.36
N SER A 21 -7.76 17.53 -27.56
CA SER A 21 -6.35 17.55 -28.01
C SER A 21 -5.48 18.53 -27.22
N ASP A 22 -6.07 19.58 -26.66
CA ASP A 22 -5.44 20.53 -25.74
C ASP A 22 -5.27 19.97 -24.31
N GLY A 23 -5.73 18.74 -24.07
CA GLY A 23 -5.70 18.06 -22.78
C GLY A 23 -6.79 18.49 -21.82
N GLN A 24 -7.71 19.37 -22.22
CA GLN A 24 -8.78 19.91 -21.37
C GLN A 24 -9.95 18.92 -21.22
N GLY A 25 -10.70 19.10 -20.14
CA GLY A 25 -11.91 18.34 -19.86
C GLY A 25 -11.63 17.00 -19.19
N LEU A 26 -12.50 16.02 -19.45
CA LEU A 26 -12.46 14.72 -18.81
C LEU A 26 -11.26 13.90 -19.32
N GLN A 27 -10.59 13.25 -18.37
CA GLN A 27 -9.48 12.33 -18.60
C GLN A 27 -9.78 11.00 -17.92
N ALA A 28 -9.31 9.92 -18.53
CA ALA A 28 -9.28 8.60 -17.91
C ALA A 28 -7.84 8.11 -17.94
N PHE A 29 -7.40 7.43 -16.88
CA PHE A 29 -6.09 6.81 -16.84
C PHE A 29 -6.17 5.42 -16.26
N ALA A 30 -5.30 4.54 -16.73
CA ALA A 30 -5.11 3.21 -16.16
C ALA A 30 -3.70 2.69 -16.46
N GLY A 31 -3.22 1.81 -15.60
CA GLY A 31 -1.95 1.15 -15.83
C GLY A 31 -1.45 0.33 -14.65
N PRO A 32 -0.36 -0.42 -14.85
CA PRO A 32 0.29 -1.15 -13.78
C PRO A 32 1.02 -0.21 -12.81
N TYR A 33 1.24 -0.68 -11.59
CA TYR A 33 2.16 -0.08 -10.64
C TYR A 33 3.06 -1.15 -9.99
N ALA A 34 4.25 -0.72 -9.59
CA ALA A 34 5.13 -1.49 -8.72
C ALA A 34 5.52 -0.63 -7.51
N SER A 35 5.47 -1.23 -6.33
CA SER A 35 5.76 -0.58 -5.05
C SER A 35 6.79 -1.39 -4.26
N CYS A 36 7.80 -0.72 -3.73
CA CYS A 36 8.83 -1.30 -2.88
C CYS A 36 8.61 -0.89 -1.43
N LEU A 37 8.43 -1.87 -0.53
CA LEU A 37 8.29 -1.65 0.90
C LEU A 37 9.64 -1.16 1.46
N VAL A 38 9.66 0.08 1.96
CA VAL A 38 10.84 0.68 2.59
C VAL A 38 10.82 0.56 4.11
N GLY A 39 9.66 0.25 4.69
CA GLY A 39 9.49 0.00 6.11
C GLY A 39 8.04 0.17 6.55
N GLY A 40 7.79 0.19 7.85
CA GLY A 40 6.46 0.40 8.41
C GLY A 40 6.44 0.19 9.91
N HIS A 41 5.29 0.42 10.53
CA HIS A 41 5.08 0.19 11.96
C HIS A 41 3.70 -0.41 12.19
N TYR A 42 3.55 -1.13 13.29
CA TYR A 42 2.26 -1.62 13.72
C TYR A 42 2.04 -1.36 15.20
N GLN A 43 0.76 -1.29 15.58
CA GLN A 43 0.29 -1.14 16.94
C GLN A 43 -0.84 -2.15 17.18
N ASN A 44 -0.68 -2.96 18.22
CA ASN A 44 -1.67 -3.91 18.70
C ASN A 44 -2.10 -3.52 20.11
N ASP A 45 -3.34 -3.10 20.28
CA ASP A 45 -3.95 -2.98 21.61
C ASP A 45 -4.73 -4.24 21.95
N PHE A 46 -4.42 -4.82 23.10
CA PHE A 46 -5.07 -6.00 23.67
C PHE A 46 -5.64 -5.68 25.05
N ASN A 47 -6.79 -6.27 25.34
CA ASN A 47 -7.44 -6.18 26.64
C ASN A 47 -7.21 -7.47 27.42
N PHE A 48 -6.64 -7.36 28.60
CA PHE A 48 -6.58 -8.44 29.57
C PHE A 48 -7.89 -8.47 30.36
N TYR A 49 -8.88 -9.18 29.81
CA TYR A 49 -10.22 -9.28 30.42
C TYR A 49 -10.21 -9.75 31.87
N THR A 50 -9.26 -10.60 32.27
CA THR A 50 -9.09 -11.11 33.63
C THR A 50 -8.42 -10.13 34.60
N LEU A 51 -7.72 -9.11 34.10
CA LEU A 51 -6.96 -8.14 34.92
C LEU A 51 -7.53 -6.71 34.86
N GLY A 52 -8.58 -6.49 34.06
CA GLY A 52 -9.15 -5.14 33.86
C GLY A 52 -8.16 -4.14 33.25
N ALA A 53 -7.12 -4.63 32.57
CA ALA A 53 -6.02 -3.82 32.07
C ALA A 53 -5.96 -3.86 30.53
N THR A 54 -5.62 -2.73 29.93
CA THR A 54 -5.34 -2.62 28.49
C THR A 54 -3.84 -2.48 28.29
N GLY A 55 -3.28 -3.29 27.38
CA GLY A 55 -1.89 -3.19 26.95
C GLY A 55 -1.81 -2.79 25.49
N THR A 56 -0.76 -2.04 25.15
CA THR A 56 -0.43 -1.70 23.76
C THR A 56 0.96 -2.22 23.46
N PHE A 57 1.11 -2.86 22.30
CA PHE A 57 2.38 -3.33 21.79
C PHE A 57 2.63 -2.74 20.41
N THR A 58 3.82 -2.15 20.25
CA THR A 58 4.24 -1.52 19.01
C THR A 58 5.49 -2.19 18.48
N GLY A 59 5.59 -2.30 17.16
CA GLY A 59 6.77 -2.86 16.51
C GLY A 59 6.97 -2.31 15.10
N GLN A 60 8.08 -2.70 14.49
CA GLN A 60 8.44 -2.31 13.13
C GLN A 60 7.96 -3.37 12.14
N VAL A 61 7.70 -2.94 10.90
CA VAL A 61 7.47 -3.82 9.77
C VAL A 61 8.75 -3.89 8.94
N ALA A 62 9.29 -5.09 8.76
CA ALA A 62 10.45 -5.37 7.94
C ALA A 62 10.06 -6.00 6.61
N ALA A 63 10.84 -5.72 5.57
CA ALA A 63 10.66 -6.32 4.26
C ALA A 63 11.34 -7.70 4.17
N GLY A 64 10.57 -8.77 3.98
CA GLY A 64 11.08 -10.13 3.80
C GLY A 64 9.97 -11.13 3.46
N ASP A 65 10.32 -12.16 2.68
CA ASP A 65 9.38 -13.23 2.31
C ASP A 65 9.15 -14.25 3.45
N HIS A 66 10.10 -14.31 4.38
CA HIS A 66 10.10 -15.21 5.53
C HIS A 66 10.34 -14.41 6.82
N ASN A 67 9.51 -14.64 7.83
CA ASN A 67 9.80 -14.21 9.19
C ASN A 67 10.78 -15.22 9.82
N PRO A 68 11.98 -14.79 10.26
CA PRO A 68 12.98 -15.68 10.84
C PRO A 68 12.61 -16.23 12.23
N GLY A 69 11.52 -15.76 12.84
CA GLY A 69 11.07 -16.27 14.15
C GLY A 69 12.00 -15.94 15.31
N THR A 70 12.79 -14.87 15.19
CA THR A 70 13.79 -14.49 16.21
C THR A 70 13.11 -14.23 17.56
N ALA A 71 13.46 -15.03 18.57
CA ALA A 71 12.94 -14.89 19.92
C ALA A 71 13.22 -13.48 20.47
N GLY A 72 12.19 -12.83 21.03
CA GLY A 72 12.27 -11.46 21.55
C GLY A 72 12.21 -10.36 20.47
N SER A 73 12.11 -10.70 19.19
CA SER A 73 11.86 -9.73 18.13
C SER A 73 10.38 -9.35 18.07
N ASN A 74 10.13 -8.05 18.07
CA ASN A 74 8.80 -7.48 17.86
C ASN A 74 8.60 -7.07 16.39
N ALA A 75 9.46 -7.51 15.46
CA ALA A 75 9.32 -7.19 14.05
C ALA A 75 8.25 -8.08 13.40
N THR A 76 7.36 -7.46 12.62
CA THR A 76 6.48 -8.18 11.70
C THR A 76 7.04 -8.10 10.28
N TYR A 77 6.75 -9.08 9.44
CA TYR A 77 7.32 -9.19 8.10
C TYR A 77 6.24 -9.12 7.03
N SER A 78 6.54 -8.39 5.97
CA SER A 78 5.73 -8.32 4.75
C SER A 78 6.64 -8.47 3.54
N LYS A 79 6.12 -9.07 2.48
CA LYS A 79 6.89 -9.18 1.22
C LYS A 79 7.26 -7.79 0.71
N ARG A 80 8.47 -7.70 0.15
CA ARG A 80 9.08 -6.43 -0.26
C ARG A 80 8.33 -5.73 -1.37
N TRP A 81 7.84 -6.49 -2.34
CA TRP A 81 7.25 -5.95 -3.55
C TRP A 81 5.74 -6.10 -3.52
N ASP A 82 5.03 -5.01 -3.76
CA ASP A 82 3.62 -4.96 -4.10
C ASP A 82 3.49 -4.57 -5.58
N VAL A 83 2.71 -5.33 -6.33
CA VAL A 83 2.50 -5.12 -7.77
C VAL A 83 1.00 -5.22 -8.01
N GLY A 84 0.49 -4.29 -8.79
CA GLY A 84 -0.93 -4.22 -9.05
C GLY A 84 -1.29 -3.34 -10.23
N VAL A 85 -2.55 -2.99 -10.30
CA VAL A 85 -3.12 -2.11 -11.32
C VAL A 85 -3.80 -0.94 -10.64
N GLN A 86 -3.85 0.18 -11.34
CA GLN A 86 -4.59 1.35 -10.92
C GLN A 86 -5.37 1.94 -12.09
N ALA A 87 -6.49 2.57 -11.78
CA ALA A 87 -7.30 3.29 -12.74
C ALA A 87 -7.96 4.49 -12.07
N GLY A 88 -8.32 5.49 -12.87
CA GLY A 88 -8.96 6.68 -12.34
C GLY A 88 -9.43 7.63 -13.42
N LEU A 89 -10.01 8.72 -12.95
CA LEU A 89 -10.55 9.79 -13.76
C LEU A 89 -9.89 11.10 -13.35
N GLY A 90 -9.79 12.01 -14.31
CA GLY A 90 -9.34 13.37 -14.08
C GLY A 90 -10.24 14.37 -14.79
N TYR A 91 -10.18 15.61 -14.33
CA TYR A 91 -10.76 16.74 -15.03
C TYR A 91 -9.77 17.88 -15.04
N ARG A 92 -9.41 18.33 -16.24
CA ARG A 92 -8.54 19.49 -16.44
C ARG A 92 -9.36 20.70 -16.84
N TYR A 93 -9.14 21.81 -16.14
CA TYR A 93 -9.63 23.12 -16.50
C TYR A 93 -8.49 24.14 -16.45
N GLN A 94 -8.09 24.63 -17.63
CA GLN A 94 -6.94 25.51 -17.81
C GLN A 94 -5.65 24.85 -17.29
N GLN A 95 -5.04 25.45 -16.27
CA GLN A 95 -3.81 24.98 -15.64
C GLN A 95 -4.09 24.07 -14.44
N VAL A 96 -5.35 23.84 -14.07
CA VAL A 96 -5.70 23.00 -12.92
C VAL A 96 -6.14 21.63 -13.40
N LEU A 97 -5.61 20.58 -12.77
CA LEU A 97 -5.99 19.19 -12.98
C LEU A 97 -6.40 18.57 -11.65
N LEU A 98 -7.64 18.12 -11.56
CA LEU A 98 -8.13 17.27 -10.48
C LEU A 98 -8.11 15.82 -10.94
N GLN A 99 -7.60 14.90 -10.12
CA GLN A 99 -7.63 13.46 -10.40
C GLN A 99 -8.08 12.68 -9.18
N VAL A 100 -8.84 11.63 -9.44
CA VAL A 100 -9.21 10.60 -8.46
C VAL A 100 -8.87 9.24 -9.04
N GLY A 101 -8.38 8.33 -8.20
CA GLY A 101 -7.97 7.00 -8.65
C GLY A 101 -8.11 5.95 -7.56
N TYR A 102 -8.12 4.71 -8.02
CA TYR A 102 -8.15 3.51 -7.19
C TYR A 102 -7.02 2.58 -7.60
N SER A 103 -6.29 2.05 -6.61
CA SER A 103 -5.24 1.06 -6.79
C SER A 103 -5.64 -0.28 -6.19
N LEU A 104 -5.33 -1.35 -6.91
CA LEU A 104 -5.58 -2.73 -6.52
C LEU A 104 -4.27 -3.53 -6.61
N GLY A 105 -3.76 -3.94 -5.44
CA GLY A 105 -2.65 -4.87 -5.33
C GLY A 105 -3.08 -6.28 -5.73
N LEU A 106 -2.29 -6.89 -6.60
CA LEU A 106 -2.52 -8.24 -7.14
C LEU A 106 -1.60 -9.29 -6.51
N ARG A 107 -0.59 -8.84 -5.76
CA ARG A 107 0.39 -9.70 -5.09
C ARG A 107 0.04 -9.91 -3.62
N ASN A 108 0.07 -11.17 -3.18
CA ASN A 108 -0.03 -11.49 -1.76
C ASN A 108 1.22 -11.01 -1.01
N LEU A 109 1.02 -10.11 -0.04
CA LEU A 109 2.05 -9.48 0.77
C LEU A 109 2.38 -10.21 2.07
N ALA A 110 1.60 -11.24 2.42
CA ALA A 110 1.81 -12.02 3.63
C ALA A 110 3.16 -12.76 3.57
N ALA A 111 4.01 -12.52 4.56
CA ALA A 111 5.21 -13.31 4.76
C ALA A 111 4.84 -14.70 5.30
N THR A 112 5.71 -15.68 5.06
CA THR A 112 5.62 -16.96 5.76
C THR A 112 6.12 -16.80 7.20
N ILE A 113 5.49 -17.51 8.13
CA ILE A 113 5.82 -17.50 9.56
C ILE A 113 6.23 -18.90 10.02
N PRO A 114 7.06 -19.02 11.07
CA PRO A 114 7.38 -20.32 11.65
C PRO A 114 6.11 -21.03 12.14
N GLY A 115 5.98 -22.30 11.77
CA GLY A 115 4.89 -23.18 12.19
C GLY A 115 5.28 -24.13 13.32
N TYR A 116 4.32 -24.96 13.72
CA TYR A 116 4.53 -26.12 14.60
C TYR A 116 4.27 -27.41 13.81
N PRO A 117 5.17 -28.41 13.83
CA PRO A 117 6.41 -28.50 14.61
C PRO A 117 7.51 -27.54 14.13
N ALA A 118 8.51 -27.31 14.98
CA ALA A 118 9.63 -26.41 14.70
C ALA A 118 10.35 -26.79 13.40
N GLY A 119 10.64 -25.81 12.54
CA GLY A 119 11.22 -26.02 11.21
C GLY A 119 10.20 -26.05 10.07
N THR A 120 8.91 -26.01 10.36
CA THR A 120 7.85 -25.82 9.35
C THR A 120 7.60 -24.33 9.08
N LEU A 121 7.21 -24.00 7.84
CA LEU A 121 6.77 -22.65 7.46
C LEU A 121 5.29 -22.69 7.11
N VAL A 122 4.52 -21.77 7.67
CA VAL A 122 3.10 -21.59 7.34
C VAL A 122 2.95 -20.26 6.61
N THR A 123 2.15 -20.26 5.54
CA THR A 123 1.82 -19.01 4.86
C THR A 123 0.77 -18.28 5.70
N ALA A 124 1.08 -17.06 6.15
CA ALA A 124 0.10 -16.24 6.83
C ALA A 124 -1.09 -15.91 5.90
N THR A 125 -2.23 -15.53 6.47
CA THR A 125 -3.43 -15.15 5.73
C THR A 125 -3.07 -14.14 4.62
N PRO A 126 -3.52 -14.34 3.38
CA PRO A 126 -3.19 -13.45 2.29
C PRO A 126 -3.59 -11.99 2.56
N ILE A 127 -2.68 -11.06 2.25
CA ILE A 127 -2.89 -9.61 2.40
C ILE A 127 -2.65 -8.94 1.05
N TYR A 128 -3.55 -8.03 0.67
CA TYR A 128 -3.49 -7.26 -0.57
C TYR A 128 -3.77 -5.79 -0.29
N ASN A 129 -3.00 -4.90 -0.93
CA ASN A 129 -3.22 -3.46 -0.81
C ASN A 129 -4.40 -3.00 -1.69
N ARG A 130 -5.20 -2.07 -1.17
CA ARG A 130 -6.26 -1.36 -1.89
C ARG A 130 -6.25 0.09 -1.43
N GLY A 131 -6.31 1.03 -2.35
CA GLY A 131 -6.18 2.44 -2.02
C GLY A 131 -7.02 3.35 -2.89
N PHE A 132 -7.56 4.40 -2.30
CA PHE A 132 -8.12 5.54 -3.01
C PHE A 132 -7.14 6.70 -2.92
N GLN A 133 -6.99 7.44 -4.02
CA GLN A 133 -6.16 8.63 -4.09
C GLN A 133 -6.93 9.77 -4.74
N ALA A 134 -6.70 10.98 -4.25
CA ALA A 134 -7.15 12.22 -4.86
C ALA A 134 -5.95 13.17 -4.98
N CYS A 135 -5.84 13.86 -6.09
CA CYS A 135 -4.74 14.77 -6.39
C CYS A 135 -5.28 16.04 -7.04
N LEU A 136 -4.76 17.19 -6.61
CA LEU A 136 -4.96 18.47 -7.25
C LEU A 136 -3.60 18.99 -7.71
N ALA A 137 -3.46 19.21 -9.01
CA ALA A 137 -2.21 19.62 -9.63
C ALA A 137 -2.38 20.94 -10.39
N TYR A 138 -1.32 21.75 -10.40
CA TYR A 138 -1.18 22.93 -11.25
C TYR A 138 -0.14 22.64 -12.34
N LEU A 139 -0.52 22.82 -13.60
CA LEU A 139 0.26 22.50 -14.77
C LEU A 139 0.94 23.77 -15.31
N PHE A 140 2.27 23.77 -15.32
CA PHE A 140 3.07 24.85 -15.90
C PHE A 140 3.23 24.63 -17.41
N GLY A 141 2.77 25.59 -18.22
CA GLY A 141 2.88 25.54 -19.67
C GLY A 141 1.99 26.58 -20.34
N HIS A 142 2.47 27.19 -21.43
CA HIS A 142 1.77 28.26 -22.14
C HIS A 142 0.67 27.66 -23.03
N HIS A 143 -0.53 28.27 -23.00
CA HIS A 143 -1.55 28.02 -24.02
C HIS A 143 -1.02 28.58 -25.35
N ALA A 144 -0.77 27.70 -26.32
CA ALA A 144 -0.66 28.07 -27.73
C ALA A 144 -1.99 27.73 -28.40
#